data_AF-K3WPR0-F1
#
_entry.id   AF-K3WPR0-F1
#
_cell.length_a   1.000
_cell.length_b   1.000
_cell.length_c   1.000
_cell.angle_alpha   90.00
_cell.angle_beta   90.00
_cell.angle_gamma   90.00
#
_symmetry.space_group_name_H-M   'P 1'
#
loop_
_entity.id
_entity.type
_entity.pdbx_description
1 polymer ?
#
loop_
_entity_poly.entity_id
_entity_poly.type
_entity_poly.pdbx_seq_one_letter_code
_entity_poly.pdbx_strand_id
1 'polypeptide(L)'
;MWKTCAIGALVACALNGIATAIRPGDQTCALSASNQCAVSAIEPSTLDGSVLIYPGGKTRCAFDDFTDVKGNFSTNKTYFFQVFPNKDQDKKKLLLFFQGGGACTGEDTCSFSLQCSLGKSATFNPNAVASSSGILNRTNTDNLFKDWNIVHIPYCTGDLHVGNAERQTSDSGFAQFLGQPQCIGQKMVTHMAGYENTMSALKWALANYPNPEHLIVGGASAGSLAAQAVSALVADLWSVKDSSIRYSVLADSYVGVLPEEKKPSGETLDYYGACDVDLKVPAGIESLCKAKTLTVVQLMSSLLQATSFSDWLFIDSKADKTQRYFYQLVKDGIAGYPFPNLISGADFFADMTTMINAYRTVSSRISTFFVEGERHVFLTSEDYTTVLSDTGDVLGAFLKKWLLPHDDPSVAPTPAPTSGNPSPAPAAPSTTPSTTPAVMPSVVPTATPSVRPSC
;
A
#
# COMPACT_ATOMS: atom_id res chain seq x y z
N MET A 1 -21.00 -62.70 -0.62
CA MET A 1 -21.56 -61.53 0.10
C MET A 1 -20.36 -60.66 0.51
N TRP A 2 -19.91 -59.71 -0.31
CA TRP A 2 -20.27 -58.27 -0.27
C TRP A 2 -19.90 -57.66 1.11
N LYS A 3 -18.97 -56.71 1.29
CA LYS A 3 -18.65 -55.48 0.53
C LYS A 3 -17.22 -54.97 0.81
N THR A 4 -16.71 -54.23 -0.17
CA THR A 4 -15.59 -53.26 -0.17
C THR A 4 -15.83 -52.01 0.70
N CYS A 5 -14.76 -51.41 1.23
CA CYS A 5 -14.56 -49.98 1.55
C CYS A 5 -13.14 -49.81 2.10
N ALA A 6 -12.37 -48.74 1.96
CA ALA A 6 -12.28 -47.61 1.04
C ALA A 6 -10.92 -46.96 1.40
N ILE A 7 -10.18 -46.49 0.40
CA ILE A 7 -8.92 -45.75 0.56
C ILE A 7 -9.26 -44.32 0.98
N GLY A 8 -8.65 -43.79 2.05
CA GLY A 8 -8.82 -42.40 2.43
C GLY A 8 -7.99 -41.96 3.63
N ALA A 9 -7.33 -40.81 3.46
CA ALA A 9 -6.70 -39.96 4.47
C ALA A 9 -5.38 -40.44 5.11
N LEU A 10 -4.27 -39.89 4.61
CA LEU A 10 -3.08 -39.62 5.41
C LEU A 10 -2.84 -38.10 5.40
N VAL A 11 -3.13 -37.49 6.53
CA VAL A 11 -2.98 -36.07 6.86
C VAL A 11 -1.85 -35.93 7.88
N ALA A 12 -1.09 -34.84 7.70
CA ALA A 12 -0.31 -34.10 8.69
C ALA A 12 0.84 -34.82 9.41
N CYS A 13 2.06 -34.33 9.14
CA CYS A 13 3.00 -34.09 10.23
C CYS A 13 4.00 -32.98 9.88
N ALA A 14 4.26 -32.11 10.88
CA ALA A 14 5.32 -31.11 11.01
C ALA A 14 5.13 -29.73 10.34
N LEU A 15 4.24 -28.91 10.91
CA LEU A 15 4.34 -27.43 10.88
C LEU A 15 3.94 -26.90 12.27
N ASN A 16 4.91 -26.78 13.18
CA ASN A 16 4.74 -26.01 14.42
C ASN A 16 5.61 -24.76 14.30
N GLY A 17 4.99 -23.58 14.34
CA GLY A 17 5.68 -22.32 14.64
C GLY A 17 5.72 -21.24 13.55
N ILE A 18 5.01 -21.37 12.43
CA ILE A 18 4.87 -20.26 11.46
C ILE A 18 3.58 -19.51 11.80
N ALA A 19 3.65 -18.18 11.99
CA ALA A 19 2.45 -17.35 11.87
C ALA A 19 1.91 -17.55 10.45
N THR A 20 0.87 -18.37 10.32
CA THR A 20 0.46 -18.88 9.01
C THR A 20 0.01 -17.72 8.14
N ALA A 21 0.70 -17.50 7.02
CA ALA A 21 0.34 -16.55 5.97
C ALA A 21 -1.05 -16.83 5.35
N ILE A 22 -1.57 -18.04 5.64
CA ILE A 22 -2.88 -18.58 5.30
C ILE A 22 -3.74 -18.59 6.58
N ARG A 23 -4.99 -18.14 6.47
CA ARG A 23 -5.97 -18.19 7.56
C ARG A 23 -6.65 -19.55 7.56
N PRO A 24 -7.03 -20.10 8.73
CA PRO A 24 -7.87 -21.28 8.79
C PRO A 24 -9.13 -21.09 7.94
N GLY A 25 -9.32 -21.97 6.95
CA GLY A 25 -10.46 -21.93 6.02
C GLY A 25 -10.17 -21.29 4.66
N ASP A 26 -9.00 -20.69 4.44
CA ASP A 26 -8.62 -20.23 3.10
C ASP A 26 -8.56 -21.40 2.11
N GLN A 27 -9.04 -21.16 0.89
CA GLN A 27 -8.88 -22.07 -0.24
C GLN A 27 -7.64 -21.67 -1.03
N THR A 28 -6.95 -22.66 -1.61
CA THR A 28 -5.69 -22.43 -2.31
C THR A 28 -5.69 -23.13 -3.66
N CYS A 29 -4.97 -22.56 -4.62
CA CYS A 29 -4.70 -23.19 -5.91
C CYS A 29 -3.27 -22.88 -6.35
N ALA A 30 -2.52 -23.91 -6.75
CA ALA A 30 -1.15 -23.75 -7.24
C ALA A 30 -1.10 -23.82 -8.77
N LEU A 31 -0.48 -22.82 -9.40
CA LEU A 31 -0.22 -22.83 -10.83
C LEU A 31 0.83 -23.89 -11.18
N SER A 32 0.57 -24.62 -12.25
CA SER A 32 1.46 -25.64 -12.79
C SER A 32 1.17 -25.85 -14.28
N ALA A 33 1.98 -26.66 -14.96
CA ALA A 33 1.72 -27.00 -16.37
C ALA A 33 0.33 -27.63 -16.58
N SER A 34 -0.18 -28.38 -15.59
CA SER A 34 -1.48 -29.07 -15.65
C SER A 34 -2.63 -28.31 -14.99
N ASN A 35 -2.37 -27.24 -14.23
CA ASN A 35 -3.38 -26.48 -13.53
C ASN A 35 -3.13 -24.98 -13.67
N GLN A 36 -4.01 -24.30 -14.39
CA GLN A 36 -3.94 -22.85 -14.60
C GLN A 36 -4.76 -22.06 -13.58
N CYS A 37 -5.34 -22.73 -12.58
CA CYS A 37 -6.22 -22.11 -11.59
C CYS A 37 -7.27 -21.22 -12.24
N ALA A 38 -7.94 -21.73 -13.29
CA ALA A 38 -8.89 -20.97 -14.07
C ALA A 38 -10.04 -20.50 -13.16
N VAL A 39 -10.45 -19.24 -13.29
CA VAL A 39 -11.49 -18.62 -12.47
C VAL A 39 -12.81 -19.41 -12.49
N SER A 40 -13.11 -20.06 -13.61
CA SER A 40 -14.31 -20.89 -13.80
C SER A 40 -14.23 -22.27 -13.13
N ALA A 41 -13.07 -22.65 -12.60
CA ALA A 41 -12.81 -23.98 -12.04
C ALA A 41 -12.30 -23.94 -10.59
N ILE A 42 -12.00 -22.75 -10.05
CA ILE A 42 -11.61 -22.59 -8.65
C ILE A 42 -12.86 -22.44 -7.77
N GLU A 43 -12.81 -23.05 -6.58
CA GLU A 43 -13.87 -22.96 -5.57
C GLU A 43 -13.45 -21.95 -4.49
N PRO A 44 -14.13 -20.80 -4.38
CA PRO A 44 -13.81 -19.79 -3.37
C PRO A 44 -14.07 -20.28 -1.95
N SER A 45 -13.27 -19.78 -1.00
CA SER A 45 -13.46 -20.04 0.41
C SER A 45 -14.81 -19.54 0.91
N THR A 46 -15.44 -20.31 1.80
CA THR A 46 -16.61 -19.86 2.55
C THR A 46 -16.29 -18.78 3.59
N LEU A 47 -15.01 -18.56 3.89
CA LEU A 47 -14.55 -17.55 4.85
C LEU A 47 -14.83 -16.13 4.32
N ASP A 48 -14.44 -15.85 3.09
CA ASP A 48 -14.47 -14.49 2.52
C ASP A 48 -14.76 -14.44 1.02
N GLY A 49 -15.01 -15.59 0.38
CA GLY A 49 -15.21 -15.69 -1.06
C GLY A 49 -13.94 -15.51 -1.88
N SER A 50 -12.75 -15.79 -1.31
CA SER A 50 -11.47 -15.73 -2.01
C SER A 50 -10.76 -17.07 -2.17
N VAL A 51 -9.79 -17.12 -3.08
CA VAL A 51 -8.81 -18.20 -3.25
C VAL A 51 -7.41 -17.60 -3.30
N LEU A 52 -6.46 -18.22 -2.60
CA LEU A 52 -5.04 -17.86 -2.69
C LEU A 52 -4.42 -18.62 -3.86
N ILE A 53 -3.92 -17.89 -4.85
CA ILE A 53 -3.23 -18.46 -6.01
C ILE A 53 -1.73 -18.42 -5.76
N TYR A 54 -1.10 -19.59 -5.80
CA TYR A 54 0.35 -19.77 -5.65
C TYR A 54 1.00 -19.88 -7.03
N PRO A 55 1.61 -18.79 -7.55
CA PRO A 55 2.17 -18.80 -8.89
C PRO A 55 3.47 -19.60 -9.02
N GLY A 56 4.28 -19.66 -7.95
CA GLY A 56 5.59 -20.31 -8.00
C GLY A 56 6.55 -19.62 -8.98
N GLY A 57 7.47 -20.38 -9.56
CA GLY A 57 8.48 -19.81 -10.45
C GLY A 57 9.40 -18.83 -9.72
N LYS A 58 9.53 -17.61 -10.23
CA LYS A 58 10.38 -16.55 -9.65
C LYS A 58 9.68 -15.71 -8.57
N THR A 59 8.38 -15.88 -8.37
CA THR A 59 7.65 -15.08 -7.39
C THR A 59 8.10 -15.42 -5.98
N ARG A 60 8.34 -14.40 -5.15
CA ARG A 60 8.76 -14.58 -3.76
C ARG A 60 8.63 -13.30 -2.95
N CYS A 61 8.72 -13.44 -1.64
CA CYS A 61 8.89 -12.32 -0.70
C CYS A 61 10.37 -12.00 -0.45
N ALA A 62 10.61 -10.88 0.25
CA ALA A 62 11.92 -10.23 0.37
C ALA A 62 13.03 -11.12 0.93
N PHE A 63 12.71 -11.97 1.91
CA PHE A 63 13.70 -12.73 2.66
C PHE A 63 13.44 -14.23 2.56
N ASP A 64 14.49 -15.03 2.73
CA ASP A 64 14.35 -16.46 3.00
C ASP A 64 13.63 -16.71 4.33
N ASP A 65 13.17 -17.93 4.54
CA ASP A 65 12.38 -18.29 5.72
C ASP A 65 13.18 -18.10 7.01
N PHE A 66 12.63 -17.35 7.95
CA PHE A 66 13.22 -17.08 9.25
C PHE A 66 12.14 -17.07 10.33
N THR A 67 12.49 -17.54 11.51
CA THR A 67 11.63 -17.44 12.69
C THR A 67 12.48 -16.99 13.86
N ASP A 68 12.15 -15.82 14.40
CA ASP A 68 12.73 -15.37 15.66
C ASP A 68 12.32 -16.32 16.78
N VAL A 69 13.29 -16.83 17.53
CA VAL A 69 13.09 -17.67 18.71
C VAL A 69 12.25 -16.97 19.80
N LYS A 70 12.23 -15.64 19.82
CA LYS A 70 11.39 -14.84 20.73
C LYS A 70 9.99 -14.54 20.15
N GLY A 71 9.73 -14.91 18.90
CA GLY A 71 8.44 -14.76 18.23
C GLY A 71 8.08 -13.35 17.77
N ASN A 72 9.03 -12.40 17.74
CA ASN A 72 8.72 -11.00 17.40
C ASN A 72 8.79 -10.68 15.91
N PHE A 73 9.40 -11.56 15.11
CA PHE A 73 9.58 -11.39 13.69
C PHE A 73 9.71 -12.76 13.00
N SER A 74 9.05 -12.91 11.86
CA SER A 74 9.21 -14.09 11.01
C SER A 74 9.07 -13.69 9.54
N THR A 75 9.75 -14.43 8.67
CA THR A 75 9.70 -14.24 7.22
C THR A 75 9.30 -15.56 6.57
N ASN A 76 8.54 -15.46 5.50
CA ASN A 76 8.16 -16.56 4.63
C ASN A 76 8.40 -16.11 3.19
N LYS A 77 9.28 -16.81 2.49
CA LYS A 77 9.65 -16.47 1.11
C LYS A 77 8.52 -16.73 0.11
N THR A 78 7.53 -17.53 0.49
CA THR A 78 6.47 -17.98 -0.42
C THR A 78 5.50 -16.83 -0.71
N TYR A 79 5.32 -16.55 -2.00
CA TYR A 79 4.36 -15.57 -2.49
C TYR A 79 3.05 -16.22 -2.94
N PHE A 80 1.94 -15.50 -2.76
CA PHE A 80 0.66 -15.77 -3.38
C PHE A 80 -0.05 -14.44 -3.69
N PHE A 81 -0.98 -14.46 -4.64
CA PHE A 81 -1.96 -13.39 -4.81
C PHE A 81 -3.36 -13.93 -4.50
N GLN A 82 -4.27 -13.04 -4.11
CA GLN A 82 -5.59 -13.41 -3.62
C GLN A 82 -6.65 -13.01 -4.63
N VAL A 83 -7.47 -13.96 -5.04
CA VAL A 83 -8.51 -13.75 -6.05
C VAL A 83 -9.86 -13.85 -5.41
N PHE A 84 -10.69 -12.84 -5.65
CA PHE A 84 -12.09 -12.84 -5.31
C PHE A 84 -12.92 -12.82 -6.60
N PRO A 85 -13.38 -13.97 -7.11
CA PRO A 85 -14.24 -13.99 -8.28
C PRO A 85 -15.62 -13.40 -7.95
N ASN A 86 -16.28 -12.82 -8.96
CA ASN A 86 -17.69 -12.48 -8.87
C ASN A 86 -18.51 -13.77 -8.60
N LYS A 87 -19.48 -13.69 -7.69
CA LYS A 87 -20.28 -14.85 -7.25
C LYS A 87 -21.11 -15.47 -8.37
N ASP A 88 -21.56 -14.65 -9.32
CA ASP A 88 -22.35 -15.06 -10.49
C ASP A 88 -21.47 -15.36 -11.72
N GLN A 89 -20.14 -15.42 -11.53
CA GLN A 89 -19.14 -15.62 -12.58
C GLN A 89 -19.18 -14.54 -13.68
N ASP A 90 -19.76 -13.37 -13.39
CA ASP A 90 -19.73 -12.22 -14.29
C ASP A 90 -18.29 -11.66 -14.37
N LYS A 91 -17.76 -11.51 -15.58
CA LYS A 91 -16.39 -11.08 -15.88
C LYS A 91 -16.28 -9.60 -16.30
N LYS A 92 -17.39 -8.85 -16.30
CA LYS A 92 -17.44 -7.48 -16.83
C LYS A 92 -16.65 -6.46 -16.02
N LYS A 93 -16.47 -6.67 -14.72
CA LYS A 93 -15.81 -5.71 -13.82
C LYS A 93 -14.61 -6.36 -13.16
N LEU A 94 -13.43 -5.77 -13.37
CA LEU A 94 -12.17 -6.24 -12.83
C LEU A 94 -11.45 -5.13 -12.08
N LEU A 95 -11.10 -5.39 -10.83
CA LEU A 95 -10.22 -4.57 -10.01
C LEU A 95 -8.91 -5.34 -9.76
N LEU A 96 -7.80 -4.76 -10.19
CA LEU A 96 -6.44 -5.15 -9.82
C LEU A 96 -6.04 -4.27 -8.63
N PHE A 97 -5.97 -4.83 -7.42
CA PHE A 97 -5.76 -4.05 -6.20
C PHE A 97 -4.43 -4.38 -5.52
N PHE A 98 -3.50 -3.44 -5.52
CA PHE A 98 -2.17 -3.57 -4.93
C PHE A 98 -2.20 -3.23 -3.43
N GLN A 99 -1.69 -4.14 -2.62
CA GLN A 99 -1.58 -3.95 -1.18
C GLN A 99 -0.52 -2.90 -0.84
N GLY A 100 -0.77 -2.13 0.20
CA GLY A 100 0.23 -1.29 0.87
C GLY A 100 1.13 -2.06 1.83
N GLY A 101 1.87 -1.33 2.66
CA GLY A 101 2.66 -1.92 3.74
C GLY A 101 4.09 -1.40 3.82
N GLY A 102 4.29 -0.10 3.59
CA GLY A 102 5.59 0.57 3.72
C GLY A 102 6.56 0.31 2.56
N ALA A 103 7.85 0.51 2.80
CA ALA A 103 8.93 0.28 1.84
C ALA A 103 10.28 0.32 2.56
N CYS A 104 11.34 -0.08 1.87
CA CYS A 104 12.70 0.21 2.32
C CYS A 104 13.34 1.24 1.39
N THR A 105 14.14 2.16 1.90
CA THR A 105 14.60 3.38 1.18
C THR A 105 16.10 3.38 0.83
N GLY A 106 16.80 2.26 1.05
CA GLY A 106 18.23 2.13 0.81
C GLY A 106 18.83 0.93 1.55
N GLU A 107 20.16 0.80 1.52
CA GLU A 107 20.86 -0.40 2.01
C GLU A 107 20.51 -0.80 3.44
N ASP A 108 20.58 0.14 4.39
CA ASP A 108 20.27 -0.15 5.78
C ASP A 108 18.81 -0.59 5.97
N THR A 109 17.87 0.20 5.45
CA THR A 109 16.42 -0.06 5.57
C THR A 109 16.00 -1.29 4.79
N CYS A 110 16.72 -1.72 3.76
CA CYS A 110 16.41 -2.95 3.04
C CYS A 110 17.09 -4.18 3.64
N SER A 111 18.03 -4.01 4.57
CA SER A 111 18.73 -5.13 5.19
C SER A 111 17.81 -5.97 6.07
N PHE A 112 17.95 -7.29 5.99
CA PHE A 112 17.23 -8.22 6.87
C PHE A 112 17.48 -7.89 8.34
N SER A 113 18.75 -7.64 8.69
CA SER A 113 19.17 -7.41 10.08
C SER A 113 18.43 -6.25 10.74
N LEU A 114 18.16 -5.16 9.99
CA LEU A 114 17.44 -4.01 10.51
C LEU A 114 15.93 -4.30 10.58
N GLN A 115 15.33 -4.88 9.54
CA GLN A 115 13.90 -5.24 9.55
C GLN A 115 13.57 -6.19 10.70
N CYS A 116 14.39 -7.24 10.88
CA CYS A 116 14.27 -8.18 11.99
C CYS A 116 14.44 -7.47 13.34
N SER A 117 15.45 -6.61 13.48
CA SER A 117 15.72 -5.90 14.73
C SER A 117 14.61 -4.91 15.11
N LEU A 118 13.96 -4.29 14.13
CA LEU A 118 12.81 -3.40 14.32
C LEU A 118 11.53 -4.17 14.64
N GLY A 119 11.40 -5.43 14.20
CA GLY A 119 10.26 -6.29 14.47
C GLY A 119 8.96 -5.67 13.97
N LYS A 120 8.03 -5.34 14.89
CA LYS A 120 6.75 -4.69 14.55
C LYS A 120 6.90 -3.28 13.97
N SER A 121 8.05 -2.63 14.18
CA SER A 121 8.39 -1.33 13.63
C SER A 121 9.18 -1.43 12.32
N ALA A 122 9.25 -2.62 11.72
CA ALA A 122 9.82 -2.84 10.39
C ALA A 122 9.23 -1.84 9.38
N THR A 123 10.06 -1.39 8.43
CA THR A 123 9.64 -0.38 7.46
C THR A 123 8.74 -0.98 6.37
N PHE A 124 8.70 -2.31 6.26
CA PHE A 124 7.71 -3.03 5.47
C PHE A 124 7.41 -4.41 6.06
N ASN A 125 6.27 -5.01 5.69
CA ASN A 125 5.96 -6.39 6.04
C ASN A 125 6.61 -7.34 5.02
N PRO A 126 7.51 -8.26 5.41
CA PRO A 126 8.20 -9.16 4.48
C PRO A 126 7.42 -10.45 4.16
N ASN A 127 6.12 -10.49 4.45
CA ASN A 127 5.27 -11.67 4.22
C ASN A 127 4.06 -11.32 3.37
N ALA A 128 3.72 -12.17 2.41
CA ALA A 128 2.43 -12.09 1.72
C ALA A 128 1.31 -12.43 2.72
N VAL A 129 0.29 -11.56 2.81
CA VAL A 129 -0.80 -11.72 3.77
C VAL A 129 -2.14 -11.56 3.05
N ALA A 130 -3.02 -12.54 3.21
CA ALA A 130 -4.41 -12.46 2.75
C ALA A 130 -5.19 -11.42 3.57
N SER A 131 -6.10 -10.71 2.91
CA SER A 131 -6.96 -9.69 3.56
C SER A 131 -8.41 -9.91 3.16
N SER A 132 -9.35 -9.48 4.01
CA SER A 132 -10.79 -9.42 3.68
C SER A 132 -11.41 -8.15 4.25
N SER A 133 -10.65 -7.05 4.29
CA SER A 133 -11.12 -5.79 4.87
C SER A 133 -11.49 -4.74 3.83
N GLY A 134 -12.36 -3.81 4.21
CA GLY A 134 -12.79 -2.68 3.38
C GLY A 134 -13.34 -3.14 2.03
N ILE A 135 -12.76 -2.70 0.92
CA ILE A 135 -13.19 -3.10 -0.43
C ILE A 135 -13.03 -4.60 -0.71
N LEU A 136 -12.21 -5.32 0.06
CA LEU A 136 -12.06 -6.78 -0.03
C LEU A 136 -13.07 -7.53 0.84
N ASN A 137 -13.77 -6.84 1.75
CA ASN A 137 -14.79 -7.45 2.59
C ASN A 137 -16.09 -7.71 1.80
N ARG A 138 -16.31 -8.96 1.37
CA ARG A 138 -17.56 -9.34 0.68
C ARG A 138 -18.77 -9.51 1.60
N THR A 139 -18.57 -9.52 2.92
CA THR A 139 -19.66 -9.64 3.89
C THR A 139 -20.28 -8.27 4.19
N ASN A 140 -19.55 -7.18 3.93
CA ASN A 140 -20.06 -5.83 4.06
C ASN A 140 -21.03 -5.52 2.90
N THR A 141 -22.31 -5.33 3.23
CA THR A 141 -23.37 -5.05 2.24
C THR A 141 -23.20 -3.72 1.53
N ASP A 142 -22.50 -2.77 2.17
CA ASP A 142 -22.27 -1.43 1.64
C ASP A 142 -21.02 -1.38 0.76
N ASN A 143 -20.24 -2.46 0.70
CA ASN A 143 -19.04 -2.50 -0.12
C ASN A 143 -19.40 -2.39 -1.62
N LEU A 144 -19.01 -1.27 -2.23
CA LEU A 144 -19.23 -0.95 -3.65
C LEU A 144 -18.51 -1.91 -4.62
N PHE A 145 -17.50 -2.64 -4.14
CA PHE A 145 -16.72 -3.61 -4.90
C PHE A 145 -17.14 -5.06 -4.63
N LYS A 146 -18.16 -5.31 -3.79
CA LYS A 146 -18.57 -6.66 -3.37
C LYS A 146 -18.98 -7.59 -4.51
N ASP A 147 -19.34 -7.04 -5.67
CA ASP A 147 -19.75 -7.78 -6.88
C ASP A 147 -18.71 -7.63 -8.02
N TRP A 148 -17.52 -7.10 -7.75
CA TRP A 148 -16.43 -7.06 -8.74
C TRP A 148 -15.66 -8.38 -8.74
N ASN A 149 -14.94 -8.66 -9.81
CA ASN A 149 -13.78 -9.55 -9.72
C ASN A 149 -12.63 -8.74 -9.15
N ILE A 150 -11.97 -9.24 -8.12
CA ILE A 150 -10.82 -8.57 -7.50
C ILE A 150 -9.63 -9.50 -7.54
N VAL A 151 -8.53 -9.06 -8.14
CA VAL A 151 -7.21 -9.66 -7.98
C VAL A 151 -6.43 -8.77 -7.03
N HIS A 152 -6.37 -9.17 -5.77
CA HIS A 152 -5.59 -8.51 -4.73
C HIS A 152 -4.15 -9.03 -4.81
N ILE A 153 -3.19 -8.11 -4.92
CA ILE A 153 -1.76 -8.38 -5.03
C ILE A 153 -1.09 -8.01 -3.70
N PRO A 154 -0.84 -8.99 -2.80
CA PRO A 154 -0.14 -8.73 -1.56
C PRO A 154 1.26 -8.19 -1.79
N TYR A 155 1.75 -7.42 -0.82
CA TYR A 155 3.05 -6.76 -0.87
C TYR A 155 3.97 -7.31 0.21
N CYS A 156 5.15 -7.78 -0.20
CA CYS A 156 6.09 -8.39 0.75
C CYS A 156 7.57 -8.21 0.38
N THR A 157 7.88 -7.29 -0.52
CA THR A 157 9.19 -7.17 -1.18
C THR A 157 9.93 -5.88 -0.84
N GLY A 158 9.26 -4.90 -0.24
CA GLY A 158 9.89 -3.63 0.16
C GLY A 158 10.23 -2.68 -0.99
N ASP A 159 9.83 -3.02 -2.22
CA ASP A 159 10.24 -2.41 -3.50
C ASP A 159 9.09 -1.78 -4.32
N LEU A 160 7.99 -1.43 -3.66
CA LEU A 160 6.79 -0.84 -4.28
C LEU A 160 6.20 -1.67 -5.43
N HIS A 161 6.29 -3.01 -5.38
CA HIS A 161 5.75 -3.95 -6.38
C HIS A 161 6.42 -3.89 -7.76
N VAL A 162 7.49 -3.10 -7.92
CA VAL A 162 8.13 -2.86 -9.23
C VAL A 162 9.62 -3.23 -9.24
N GLY A 163 10.16 -3.70 -8.13
CA GLY A 163 11.55 -4.11 -8.03
C GLY A 163 11.88 -5.38 -8.81
N ASN A 164 13.14 -5.49 -9.23
CA ASN A 164 13.73 -6.65 -9.89
C ASN A 164 15.24 -6.77 -9.57
N ALA A 165 15.58 -6.64 -8.28
CA ALA A 165 16.97 -6.66 -7.83
C ALA A 165 17.19 -7.68 -6.70
N GLU A 166 18.43 -8.15 -6.59
CA GLU A 166 18.91 -8.83 -5.40
C GLU A 166 19.98 -7.96 -4.73
N ARG A 167 19.79 -7.68 -3.44
CA ARG A 167 20.71 -6.86 -2.65
C ARG A 167 21.36 -7.74 -1.59
N GLN A 168 22.65 -8.01 -1.77
CA GLN A 168 23.49 -8.55 -0.72
C GLN A 168 23.77 -7.43 0.26
N THR A 169 22.97 -7.35 1.32
CA THR A 169 23.13 -6.33 2.35
C THR A 169 24.00 -6.90 3.48
N SER A 170 25.02 -6.15 3.90
CA SER A 170 25.66 -6.44 5.17
C SER A 170 24.68 -6.18 6.32
N ASP A 171 24.96 -6.71 7.50
CA ASP A 171 24.21 -6.30 8.69
C ASP A 171 24.30 -4.77 8.82
N SER A 172 23.14 -4.13 8.98
CA SER A 172 23.07 -2.70 9.20
C SER A 172 23.79 -2.35 10.48
N GLY A 173 24.64 -1.31 10.42
CA GLY A 173 25.29 -0.78 11.61
C GLY A 173 24.29 -0.35 12.70
N PHE A 174 23.08 0.04 12.29
CA PHE A 174 22.01 0.43 13.20
C PHE A 174 21.37 -0.78 13.92
N ALA A 175 21.28 -1.93 13.25
CA ALA A 175 20.69 -3.14 13.81
C ALA A 175 21.44 -3.59 15.09
N GLN A 176 22.75 -3.40 15.14
CA GLN A 176 23.58 -3.74 16.30
C GLN A 176 23.16 -2.99 17.58
N PHE A 177 22.70 -1.74 17.44
CA PHE A 177 22.28 -0.91 18.58
C PHE A 177 20.87 -1.23 19.09
N LEU A 178 20.08 -2.00 18.34
CA LEU A 178 18.72 -2.38 18.71
C LEU A 178 18.65 -3.61 19.65
N GLY A 179 19.79 -4.21 19.98
CA GLY A 179 19.87 -5.26 21.01
C GLY A 179 19.19 -6.57 20.63
N GLN A 180 19.10 -6.89 19.33
CA GLN A 180 18.52 -8.14 18.82
C GLN A 180 19.61 -9.03 18.18
N PRO A 181 20.48 -9.68 18.98
CA PRO A 181 21.60 -10.46 18.45
C PRO A 181 21.17 -11.60 17.52
N GLN A 182 19.95 -12.12 17.67
CA GLN A 182 19.41 -13.16 16.79
C GLN A 182 19.18 -12.68 15.35
N CYS A 183 19.07 -11.36 15.13
CA CYS A 183 18.88 -10.76 13.81
C CYS A 183 20.21 -10.46 13.09
N ILE A 184 21.35 -10.57 13.78
CA ILE A 184 22.68 -10.22 13.28
C ILE A 184 23.38 -11.48 12.76
N GLY A 185 24.17 -11.35 11.70
CA GLY A 185 25.00 -12.42 11.14
C GLY A 185 24.23 -13.42 10.27
N GLN A 186 22.97 -13.15 9.95
CA GLN A 186 22.14 -14.04 9.14
C GLN A 186 22.54 -14.05 7.65
N LYS A 187 23.21 -12.97 7.18
CA LYS A 187 23.69 -12.83 5.78
C LYS A 187 22.61 -13.08 4.73
N MET A 188 21.38 -12.65 4.99
CA MET A 188 20.27 -12.84 4.06
C MET A 188 20.37 -11.88 2.87
N VAL A 189 20.11 -12.41 1.69
CA VAL A 189 19.90 -11.60 0.49
C VAL A 189 18.50 -10.99 0.57
N THR A 190 18.39 -9.70 0.25
CA THR A 190 17.10 -9.05 0.04
C THR A 190 16.68 -9.21 -1.41
N HIS A 191 15.59 -9.94 -1.65
CA HIS A 191 15.02 -10.17 -2.98
C HIS A 191 13.89 -9.18 -3.27
N MET A 192 14.17 -8.19 -4.11
CA MET A 192 13.18 -7.23 -4.62
C MET A 192 12.52 -7.82 -5.84
N ALA A 193 11.58 -8.75 -5.61
CA ALA A 193 10.88 -9.52 -6.65
C ALA A 193 9.49 -8.94 -6.99
N GLY A 194 9.22 -7.68 -6.65
CA GLY A 194 7.93 -7.04 -6.83
C GLY A 194 7.40 -7.12 -8.26
N TYR A 195 8.25 -6.85 -9.26
CA TYR A 195 7.85 -6.90 -10.67
C TYR A 195 7.44 -8.32 -11.10
N GLU A 196 8.19 -9.35 -10.70
CA GLU A 196 7.87 -10.74 -11.04
C GLU A 196 6.56 -11.20 -10.35
N ASN A 197 6.33 -10.79 -9.10
CA ASN A 197 5.08 -11.02 -8.38
C ASN A 197 3.89 -10.35 -9.11
N THR A 198 4.04 -9.07 -9.44
CA THR A 198 3.06 -8.28 -10.19
C THR A 198 2.75 -8.91 -11.53
N MET A 199 3.76 -9.20 -12.34
CA MET A 199 3.58 -9.78 -13.67
C MET A 199 2.90 -11.15 -13.63
N SER A 200 3.18 -11.96 -12.60
CA SER A 200 2.49 -13.23 -12.44
C SER A 200 0.99 -13.06 -12.17
N ALA A 201 0.60 -12.11 -11.32
CA ALA A 201 -0.80 -11.81 -11.04
C ALA A 201 -1.50 -11.21 -12.27
N LEU A 202 -0.85 -10.28 -12.97
CA LEU A 202 -1.39 -9.63 -14.18
C LEU A 202 -1.59 -10.63 -15.32
N LYS A 203 -0.62 -11.54 -15.57
CA LYS A 203 -0.76 -12.59 -16.60
C LYS A 203 -1.92 -13.53 -16.29
N TRP A 204 -2.06 -13.94 -15.03
CA TRP A 204 -3.19 -14.75 -14.61
C TRP A 204 -4.52 -14.00 -14.78
N ALA A 205 -4.57 -12.73 -14.38
CA ALA A 205 -5.78 -11.91 -14.52
C ALA A 205 -6.19 -11.73 -15.99
N LEU A 206 -5.24 -11.41 -16.88
CA LEU A 206 -5.48 -11.24 -18.31
C LEU A 206 -6.02 -12.52 -18.95
N ALA A 207 -5.44 -13.69 -18.60
CA ALA A 207 -5.91 -14.98 -19.10
C ALA A 207 -7.35 -15.31 -18.67
N ASN A 208 -7.77 -14.84 -17.49
CA ASN A 208 -9.09 -15.14 -16.93
C ASN A 208 -10.17 -14.10 -17.27
N TYR A 209 -9.76 -12.85 -17.49
CA TYR A 209 -10.60 -11.69 -17.76
C TYR A 209 -10.01 -10.86 -18.92
N PRO A 210 -9.99 -11.39 -20.16
CA PRO A 210 -9.34 -10.71 -21.28
C PRO A 210 -10.11 -9.46 -21.75
N ASN A 211 -11.43 -9.42 -21.56
CA ASN A 211 -12.31 -8.36 -22.10
C ASN A 211 -13.31 -7.85 -21.04
N PRO A 212 -12.85 -7.26 -19.91
CA PRO A 212 -13.76 -6.62 -18.97
C PRO A 212 -14.38 -5.37 -19.60
N GLU A 213 -15.62 -5.03 -19.24
CA GLU A 213 -16.20 -3.73 -19.61
C GLU A 213 -15.55 -2.58 -18.82
N HIS A 214 -15.17 -2.83 -17.56
CA HIS A 214 -14.45 -1.87 -16.71
C HIS A 214 -13.27 -2.55 -16.02
N LEU A 215 -12.07 -2.05 -16.30
CA LEU A 215 -10.82 -2.42 -15.65
C LEU A 215 -10.33 -1.29 -14.76
N ILE A 216 -10.14 -1.56 -13.48
CA ILE A 216 -9.51 -0.63 -12.54
C ILE A 216 -8.17 -1.22 -12.11
N VAL A 217 -7.12 -0.41 -12.21
CA VAL A 217 -5.88 -0.63 -11.47
C VAL A 217 -5.87 0.29 -10.26
N GLY A 218 -5.73 -0.25 -9.07
CA GLY A 218 -5.78 0.54 -7.86
C GLY A 218 -4.93 -0.02 -6.75
N GLY A 219 -4.78 0.74 -5.68
CA GLY A 219 -4.05 0.28 -4.52
C GLY A 219 -4.12 1.28 -3.38
N ALA A 220 -3.55 0.88 -2.25
CA ALA A 220 -3.47 1.71 -1.05
C ALA A 220 -2.01 1.83 -0.57
N SER A 221 -1.62 2.99 -0.05
CA SER A 221 -0.25 3.23 0.45
C SER A 221 0.80 2.92 -0.63
N ALA A 222 1.85 2.14 -0.33
CA ALA A 222 2.81 1.66 -1.33
C ALA A 222 2.15 1.02 -2.57
N GLY A 223 1.00 0.37 -2.41
CA GLY A 223 0.24 -0.20 -3.51
C GLY A 223 -0.42 0.84 -4.41
N SER A 224 -0.77 2.03 -3.90
CA SER A 224 -1.28 3.10 -4.76
C SER A 224 -0.17 3.69 -5.64
N LEU A 225 1.07 3.78 -5.14
CA LEU A 225 2.23 4.11 -5.98
C LEU A 225 2.47 3.04 -7.05
N ALA A 226 2.34 1.76 -6.71
CA ALA A 226 2.45 0.67 -7.66
C ALA A 226 1.38 0.76 -8.76
N ALA A 227 0.12 0.96 -8.40
CA ALA A 227 -1.00 1.10 -9.33
C ALA A 227 -0.77 2.24 -10.33
N GLN A 228 -0.20 3.36 -9.86
CA GLN A 228 0.22 4.46 -10.72
C GLN A 228 1.36 4.00 -11.65
N ALA A 229 2.45 3.44 -11.11
CA ALA A 229 3.63 3.02 -11.87
C ALA A 229 3.35 1.97 -12.96
N VAL A 230 2.44 1.03 -12.70
CA VAL A 230 2.08 -0.03 -13.67
C VAL A 230 0.91 0.36 -14.59
N SER A 231 0.38 1.57 -14.49
CA SER A 231 -0.83 1.99 -15.20
C SER A 231 -0.71 1.85 -16.73
N ALA A 232 0.42 2.25 -17.31
CA ALA A 232 0.69 2.10 -18.74
C ALA A 232 0.89 0.63 -19.14
N LEU A 233 1.61 -0.14 -18.32
CA LEU A 233 1.81 -1.58 -18.53
C LEU A 233 0.50 -2.36 -18.55
N VAL A 234 -0.40 -2.12 -17.59
CA VAL A 234 -1.71 -2.76 -17.56
C VAL A 234 -2.56 -2.34 -18.77
N ALA A 235 -2.55 -1.06 -19.14
CA ALA A 235 -3.27 -0.60 -20.32
C ALA A 235 -2.77 -1.27 -21.62
N ASP A 236 -1.46 -1.49 -21.75
CA ASP A 236 -0.85 -2.21 -22.87
C ASP A 236 -1.24 -3.69 -22.88
N LEU A 237 -1.13 -4.37 -21.73
CA LEU A 237 -1.46 -5.80 -21.60
C LEU A 237 -2.91 -6.13 -22.00
N TRP A 238 -3.86 -5.25 -21.68
CA TRP A 238 -5.27 -5.39 -22.08
C TRP A 238 -5.61 -4.72 -23.41
N SER A 239 -4.62 -4.14 -24.10
CA SER A 239 -4.81 -3.39 -25.35
C SER A 239 -5.91 -2.34 -25.23
N VAL A 240 -5.97 -1.64 -24.09
CA VAL A 240 -7.09 -0.78 -23.70
C VAL A 240 -7.38 0.28 -24.77
N LYS A 241 -6.33 0.90 -25.30
CA LYS A 241 -6.41 1.95 -26.32
C LYS A 241 -7.16 1.52 -27.59
N ASP A 242 -7.09 0.25 -27.95
CA ASP A 242 -7.69 -0.33 -29.16
C ASP A 242 -8.96 -1.13 -28.85
N SER A 243 -9.52 -0.96 -27.64
CA SER A 243 -10.66 -1.71 -27.13
C SER A 243 -11.78 -0.79 -26.63
N SER A 244 -12.92 -1.37 -26.26
CA SER A 244 -14.00 -0.66 -25.56
C SER A 244 -13.86 -0.72 -24.03
N ILE A 245 -12.72 -1.18 -23.50
CA ILE A 245 -12.50 -1.32 -22.07
C ILE A 245 -12.46 0.08 -21.45
N ARG A 246 -13.37 0.34 -20.52
CA ARG A 246 -13.24 1.52 -19.66
C ARG A 246 -12.10 1.26 -18.67
N TYR A 247 -11.15 2.19 -18.60
CA TYR A 247 -9.97 2.05 -17.77
C TYR A 247 -9.86 3.17 -16.74
N SER A 248 -9.59 2.81 -15.49
CA SER A 248 -9.45 3.79 -14.40
C SER A 248 -8.30 3.44 -13.47
N VAL A 249 -7.70 4.47 -12.86
CA VAL A 249 -6.63 4.35 -11.87
C VAL A 249 -7.11 4.89 -10.52
N LEU A 250 -7.01 4.09 -9.47
CA LEU A 250 -7.49 4.42 -8.13
C LEU A 250 -6.33 4.41 -7.12
N ALA A 251 -5.90 5.59 -6.69
CA ALA A 251 -4.80 5.78 -5.75
C ALA A 251 -5.32 6.22 -4.38
N ASP A 252 -5.19 5.35 -3.38
CA ASP A 252 -5.53 5.65 -1.98
C ASP A 252 -4.26 5.91 -1.15
N SER A 253 -4.18 7.11 -0.57
CA SER A 253 -3.11 7.62 0.30
C SER A 253 -1.70 7.60 -0.29
N TYR A 254 -1.55 8.02 -1.56
CA TYR A 254 -0.33 8.61 -2.11
C TYR A 254 -0.60 9.37 -3.40
N VAL A 255 -0.15 10.62 -3.46
CA VAL A 255 0.09 11.39 -4.69
C VAL A 255 1.56 11.36 -5.14
N GLY A 256 2.46 10.96 -4.21
CA GLY A 256 3.89 10.77 -4.45
C GLY A 256 4.79 11.91 -3.96
N VAL A 257 4.40 12.65 -2.92
CA VAL A 257 5.24 13.69 -2.30
C VAL A 257 6.51 13.07 -1.70
N LEU A 258 7.66 13.41 -2.26
CA LEU A 258 8.99 12.94 -1.87
C LEU A 258 9.99 14.12 -1.82
N PRO A 259 11.10 14.01 -1.07
CA PRO A 259 12.13 15.05 -0.97
C PRO A 259 13.04 15.07 -2.23
N GLU A 260 12.43 15.33 -3.38
CA GLU A 260 13.06 15.28 -4.72
C GLU A 260 14.30 16.17 -4.85
N GLU A 261 14.38 17.25 -4.06
CA GLU A 261 15.53 18.15 -4.03
C GLU A 261 16.79 17.50 -3.42
N LYS A 262 16.63 16.46 -2.61
CA LYS A 262 17.73 15.71 -2.00
C LYS A 262 17.91 14.32 -2.59
N LYS A 263 16.80 13.62 -2.81
CA LYS A 263 16.77 12.24 -3.30
C LYS A 263 15.67 12.10 -4.35
N PRO A 264 16.01 12.28 -5.63
CA PRO A 264 15.06 12.06 -6.68
C PRO A 264 14.49 10.64 -6.64
N SER A 265 13.22 10.47 -6.99
CA SER A 265 12.59 9.14 -6.97
C SER A 265 13.31 8.11 -7.85
N GLY A 266 13.97 8.55 -8.93
CA GLY A 266 14.84 7.72 -9.76
C GLY A 266 15.94 6.99 -8.99
N GLU A 267 16.49 7.58 -7.92
CA GLU A 267 17.49 6.91 -7.07
C GLU A 267 16.91 5.69 -6.36
N THR A 268 15.69 5.83 -5.83
CA THR A 268 14.99 4.74 -5.14
C THR A 268 14.55 3.65 -6.12
N LEU A 269 14.03 4.05 -7.28
CA LEU A 269 13.61 3.11 -8.33
C LEU A 269 14.80 2.32 -8.91
N ASP A 270 15.94 2.97 -9.13
CA ASP A 270 17.18 2.30 -9.56
C ASP A 270 17.66 1.32 -8.48
N TYR A 271 17.60 1.71 -7.20
CA TYR A 271 17.94 0.82 -6.10
C TYR A 271 17.05 -0.42 -6.05
N TYR A 272 15.78 -0.33 -6.43
CA TYR A 272 14.91 -1.50 -6.56
C TYR A 272 15.16 -2.35 -7.82
N GLY A 273 15.93 -1.85 -8.79
CA GLY A 273 16.02 -2.43 -10.13
C GLY A 273 14.77 -2.17 -10.99
N ALA A 274 13.91 -1.23 -10.58
CA ALA A 274 12.68 -0.89 -11.30
C ALA A 274 12.96 -0.13 -12.61
N CYS A 275 14.12 0.51 -12.74
CA CYS A 275 14.52 1.18 -13.98
C CYS A 275 14.89 0.19 -15.11
N ASP A 276 15.07 -1.09 -14.81
CA ASP A 276 15.48 -2.12 -15.77
C ASP A 276 14.34 -3.06 -16.20
N VAL A 277 13.11 -2.80 -15.73
CA VAL A 277 11.92 -3.56 -16.11
C VAL A 277 11.03 -2.78 -17.08
N ASP A 278 10.27 -3.49 -17.89
CA ASP A 278 9.33 -2.87 -18.84
C ASP A 278 8.02 -2.49 -18.12
N LEU A 279 7.95 -1.22 -17.69
CA LEU A 279 6.72 -0.58 -17.19
C LEU A 279 5.93 0.15 -18.29
N LYS A 280 6.32 -0.02 -19.56
CA LYS A 280 5.76 0.72 -20.71
C LYS A 280 5.86 2.24 -20.59
N VAL A 281 6.88 2.72 -19.88
CA VAL A 281 7.24 4.15 -19.88
C VAL A 281 8.06 4.50 -21.13
N PRO A 282 8.00 5.74 -21.64
CA PRO A 282 8.84 6.17 -22.76
C PRO A 282 10.34 6.07 -22.44
N ALA A 283 11.16 5.82 -23.47
CA ALA A 283 12.61 5.67 -23.32
C ALA A 283 13.31 6.86 -22.64
N GLY A 284 12.77 8.07 -22.78
CA GLY A 284 13.28 9.26 -22.08
C GLY A 284 13.09 9.18 -20.56
N ILE A 285 11.97 8.62 -20.09
CA ILE A 285 11.69 8.40 -18.66
C ILE A 285 12.58 7.28 -18.12
N GLU A 286 12.75 6.20 -18.87
CA GLU A 286 13.70 5.12 -18.53
C GLU A 286 15.12 5.67 -18.37
N SER A 287 15.56 6.54 -19.28
CA SER A 287 16.89 7.17 -19.24
C SER A 287 17.06 8.05 -18.00
N LEU A 288 16.05 8.84 -17.62
CA LEU A 288 16.06 9.63 -16.38
C LEU A 288 16.09 8.75 -15.13
N CYS A 289 15.37 7.61 -15.15
CA CYS A 289 15.34 6.64 -14.06
C CYS A 289 16.75 6.08 -13.82
N LYS A 290 17.38 5.55 -14.88
CA LYS A 290 18.76 5.01 -14.84
C LYS A 290 19.80 6.06 -14.48
N ALA A 291 19.56 7.32 -14.86
CA ALA A 291 20.40 8.45 -14.46
C ALA A 291 20.16 8.91 -13.01
N LYS A 292 19.18 8.33 -12.29
CA LYS A 292 18.81 8.69 -10.91
C LYS A 292 18.33 10.13 -10.75
N THR A 293 17.83 10.72 -11.82
CA THR A 293 17.35 12.11 -11.87
C THR A 293 15.86 12.22 -12.16
N LEU A 294 15.19 11.10 -12.41
CA LEU A 294 13.75 11.06 -12.58
C LEU A 294 13.05 11.56 -11.32
N THR A 295 12.12 12.49 -11.49
CA THR A 295 11.21 12.94 -10.43
C THR A 295 9.84 12.28 -10.56
N VAL A 296 9.08 12.23 -9.45
CA VAL A 296 7.72 11.68 -9.45
C VAL A 296 6.84 12.44 -10.45
N VAL A 297 6.96 13.76 -10.53
CA VAL A 297 6.14 14.57 -11.45
C VAL A 297 6.42 14.21 -12.90
N GLN A 298 7.68 13.96 -13.27
CA GLN A 298 8.04 13.52 -14.63
C GLN A 298 7.47 12.14 -14.95
N LEU A 299 7.63 11.18 -14.03
CA LEU A 299 7.09 9.84 -14.19
C LEU A 299 5.56 9.86 -14.36
N MET A 300 4.87 10.52 -13.43
CA MET A 300 3.41 10.59 -13.40
C MET A 300 2.83 11.32 -14.60
N SER A 301 3.44 12.45 -15.00
CA SER A 301 3.02 13.17 -16.21
C SER A 301 3.15 12.30 -17.46
N SER A 302 4.22 11.51 -17.56
CA SER A 302 4.39 10.58 -18.67
C SER A 302 3.36 9.44 -18.67
N LEU A 303 3.04 8.89 -17.50
CA LEU A 303 2.05 7.81 -17.36
C LEU A 303 0.64 8.32 -17.71
N LEU A 304 0.26 9.49 -17.18
CA LEU A 304 -1.01 10.17 -17.52
C LEU A 304 -1.13 10.43 -19.02
N GLN A 305 -0.05 10.83 -19.68
CA GLN A 305 -0.03 11.03 -21.12
C GLN A 305 -0.19 9.71 -21.89
N ALA A 306 0.49 8.65 -21.46
CA ALA A 306 0.39 7.32 -22.06
C ALA A 306 -1.02 6.71 -21.91
N THR A 307 -1.71 7.03 -20.81
CA THR A 307 -3.06 6.56 -20.50
C THR A 307 -4.09 7.69 -20.55
N SER A 308 -4.02 8.60 -21.53
CA SER A 308 -4.87 9.80 -21.60
C SER A 308 -6.38 9.54 -21.68
N PHE A 309 -6.78 8.30 -22.00
CA PHE A 309 -8.16 7.81 -22.03
C PHE A 309 -8.70 7.38 -20.66
N SER A 310 -7.88 7.36 -19.61
CA SER A 310 -8.26 6.82 -18.30
C SER A 310 -8.74 7.87 -17.31
N ASP A 311 -9.64 7.45 -16.41
CA ASP A 311 -10.09 8.26 -15.28
C ASP A 311 -9.22 7.98 -14.04
N TRP A 312 -8.65 9.01 -13.43
CA TRP A 312 -7.79 8.89 -12.24
C TRP A 312 -8.48 9.46 -11.01
N LEU A 313 -8.39 8.75 -9.88
CA LEU A 313 -8.84 9.22 -8.58
C LEU A 313 -7.72 9.11 -7.56
N PHE A 314 -7.42 10.23 -6.91
CA PHE A 314 -6.56 10.29 -5.73
C PHE A 314 -7.42 10.53 -4.49
N ILE A 315 -7.38 9.62 -3.53
CA ILE A 315 -7.99 9.76 -2.20
C ILE A 315 -6.83 9.99 -1.24
N ASP A 316 -6.79 11.13 -0.54
CA ASP A 316 -5.65 11.42 0.32
C ASP A 316 -6.01 12.26 1.54
N SER A 317 -5.30 12.04 2.65
CA SER A 317 -5.39 12.90 3.83
C SER A 317 -4.49 14.11 3.65
N LYS A 318 -4.97 15.29 4.05
CA LYS A 318 -4.22 16.53 3.88
C LYS A 318 -2.91 16.56 4.69
N ALA A 319 -2.83 15.81 5.78
CA ALA A 319 -1.64 15.73 6.62
C ALA A 319 -1.22 14.28 6.91
N ASP A 320 -1.44 13.35 5.97
CA ASP A 320 -1.15 11.92 6.11
C ASP A 320 0.19 11.64 6.81
N LYS A 321 0.11 11.05 8.02
CA LYS A 321 1.27 10.87 8.88
C LYS A 321 2.29 9.88 8.30
N THR A 322 1.81 8.86 7.60
CA THR A 322 2.68 7.80 7.04
C THR A 322 3.45 8.34 5.86
N GLN A 323 2.81 9.08 4.96
CA GLN A 323 3.50 9.71 3.84
C GLN A 323 4.56 10.70 4.32
N ARG A 324 4.23 11.51 5.33
CA ARG A 324 5.18 12.45 5.96
C ARG A 324 6.34 11.74 6.67
N TYR A 325 6.08 10.57 7.26
CA TYR A 325 7.13 9.70 7.82
C TYR A 325 8.06 9.17 6.73
N PHE A 326 7.53 8.65 5.63
CA PHE A 326 8.34 8.13 4.52
C PHE A 326 9.10 9.24 3.78
N TYR A 327 8.51 10.42 3.64
CA TYR A 327 9.21 11.61 3.16
C TYR A 327 10.49 11.85 3.99
N GLN A 328 10.37 11.81 5.32
CA GLN A 328 11.53 12.02 6.20
C GLN A 328 12.52 10.84 6.15
N LEU A 329 12.03 9.60 6.06
CA LEU A 329 12.87 8.41 5.94
C LEU A 329 13.69 8.39 4.64
N VAL A 330 13.13 8.87 3.54
CA VAL A 330 13.87 9.06 2.29
C VAL A 330 14.91 10.17 2.47
N LYS A 331 14.49 11.30 3.06
CA LYS A 331 15.32 12.51 3.22
C LYS A 331 16.57 12.29 4.09
N ASP A 332 16.39 11.67 5.24
CA ASP A 332 17.43 11.56 6.28
C ASP A 332 17.99 10.14 6.42
N GLY A 333 17.34 9.14 5.81
CA GLY A 333 17.66 7.73 6.03
C GLY A 333 17.31 7.27 7.45
N ILE A 334 17.71 6.02 7.78
CA ILE A 334 17.45 5.46 9.10
C ILE A 334 18.24 6.18 10.21
N ALA A 335 19.37 6.83 9.86
CA ALA A 335 20.18 7.57 10.81
C ALA A 335 19.43 8.73 11.48
N GLY A 336 18.40 9.28 10.82
CA GLY A 336 17.55 10.32 11.37
C GLY A 336 16.44 9.82 12.30
N TYR A 337 16.25 8.50 12.43
CA TYR A 337 15.19 7.93 13.26
C TYR A 337 15.60 7.87 14.75
N PRO A 338 14.72 8.24 15.70
CA PRO A 338 13.36 8.73 15.49
C PRO A 338 13.34 10.18 14.99
N PHE A 339 12.46 10.47 14.03
CA PHE A 339 12.37 11.79 13.43
C PHE A 339 11.73 12.78 14.41
N PRO A 340 12.47 13.80 14.91
CA PRO A 340 11.94 14.74 15.89
C PRO A 340 10.83 15.62 15.31
N ASN A 341 10.91 15.90 14.00
CA ASN A 341 9.90 16.62 13.25
C ASN A 341 9.72 15.95 11.89
N LEU A 342 8.47 15.81 11.46
CA LEU A 342 8.13 15.51 10.07
C LEU A 342 7.91 16.83 9.33
N ILE A 343 7.94 16.81 7.98
CA ILE A 343 7.37 17.91 7.18
C ILE A 343 5.97 18.25 7.74
N SER A 344 5.65 19.55 7.83
CA SER A 344 4.37 19.97 8.41
C SER A 344 3.21 19.46 7.54
N GLY A 345 2.03 19.26 8.14
CA GLY A 345 0.85 18.87 7.36
C GLY A 345 0.48 19.92 6.30
N ALA A 346 0.71 21.20 6.60
CA ALA A 346 0.45 22.29 5.66
C ALA A 346 1.41 22.29 4.47
N ASP A 347 2.72 22.12 4.71
CA ASP A 347 3.71 22.06 3.63
C ASP A 347 3.52 20.81 2.78
N PHE A 348 3.26 19.66 3.42
CA PHE A 348 2.94 18.42 2.72
C PHE A 348 1.70 18.57 1.81
N PHE A 349 0.62 19.20 2.31
CA PHE A 349 -0.57 19.44 1.51
C PHE A 349 -0.31 20.42 0.35
N ALA A 350 0.52 21.44 0.57
CA ALA A 350 0.90 22.40 -0.46
C ALA A 350 1.71 21.73 -1.59
N ASP A 351 2.66 20.87 -1.24
CA ASP A 351 3.44 20.08 -2.20
C ASP A 351 2.52 19.12 -2.98
N MET A 352 1.65 18.39 -2.27
CA MET A 352 0.67 17.50 -2.89
C MET A 352 -0.24 18.24 -3.88
N THR A 353 -0.75 19.41 -3.51
CA THR A 353 -1.60 20.24 -4.37
C THR A 353 -0.84 20.72 -5.61
N THR A 354 0.43 21.09 -5.45
CA THR A 354 1.31 21.48 -6.56
C THR A 354 1.48 20.33 -7.55
N MET A 355 1.69 19.11 -7.06
CA MET A 355 1.80 17.91 -7.91
C MET A 355 0.49 17.60 -8.65
N ILE A 356 -0.66 17.61 -7.94
CA ILE A 356 -1.97 17.41 -8.58
C ILE A 356 -2.23 18.47 -9.66
N ASN A 357 -1.87 19.73 -9.43
CA ASN A 357 -2.02 20.78 -10.43
C ASN A 357 -1.15 20.52 -11.66
N ALA A 358 0.09 20.05 -11.48
CA ALA A 358 0.93 19.63 -12.59
C ALA A 358 0.29 18.47 -13.37
N TYR A 359 -0.25 17.47 -12.69
CA TYR A 359 -0.94 16.35 -13.33
C TYR A 359 -2.16 16.79 -14.14
N ARG A 360 -2.92 17.75 -13.63
CA ARG A 360 -4.09 18.33 -14.30
C ARG A 360 -3.75 19.13 -15.56
N THR A 361 -2.50 19.58 -15.72
CA THR A 361 -2.05 20.16 -16.99
C THR A 361 -1.91 19.12 -18.10
N VAL A 362 -1.77 17.83 -17.74
CA VAL A 362 -1.61 16.71 -18.67
C VAL A 362 -2.96 16.03 -18.94
N SER A 363 -3.79 15.84 -17.91
CA SER A 363 -5.10 15.19 -18.04
C SER A 363 -6.19 15.92 -17.27
N SER A 364 -7.30 16.20 -17.94
CA SER A 364 -8.52 16.74 -17.30
C SER A 364 -9.33 15.68 -16.54
N ARG A 365 -8.99 14.40 -16.68
CA ARG A 365 -9.72 13.26 -16.09
C ARG A 365 -9.19 12.87 -14.71
N ILE A 366 -8.85 13.87 -13.89
CA ILE A 366 -8.30 13.69 -12.54
C ILE A 366 -9.27 14.19 -11.48
N SER A 367 -9.80 13.25 -10.71
CA SER A 367 -10.60 13.48 -9.52
C SER A 367 -9.74 13.39 -8.25
N THR A 368 -10.11 14.17 -7.24
CA THR A 368 -9.45 14.18 -5.93
C THR A 368 -10.50 14.11 -4.83
N PHE A 369 -10.23 13.33 -3.79
CA PHE A 369 -11.02 13.28 -2.56
C PHE A 369 -10.08 13.50 -1.37
N PHE A 370 -10.03 14.73 -0.87
CA PHE A 370 -9.15 15.09 0.25
C PHE A 370 -9.87 14.97 1.57
N VAL A 371 -9.19 14.44 2.58
CA VAL A 371 -9.72 14.24 3.94
C VAL A 371 -8.90 15.03 4.94
N GLU A 372 -9.57 15.74 5.85
CA GLU A 372 -8.87 16.45 6.94
C GLU A 372 -8.16 15.47 7.89
N GLY A 373 -7.01 15.89 8.42
CA GLY A 373 -6.24 15.13 9.40
C GLY A 373 -5.15 14.24 8.82
N GLU A 374 -4.70 13.29 9.64
CA GLU A 374 -3.46 12.52 9.42
C GLU A 374 -3.68 11.02 9.12
N ARG A 375 -4.92 10.61 8.86
CA ARG A 375 -5.27 9.20 8.60
C ARG A 375 -4.49 8.71 7.37
N HIS A 376 -4.11 7.44 7.41
CA HIS A 376 -3.48 6.76 6.28
C HIS A 376 -4.36 5.59 5.86
N VAL A 377 -4.70 5.56 4.56
CA VAL A 377 -5.54 4.57 3.89
C VAL A 377 -7.02 4.62 4.30
N PHE A 378 -7.89 4.54 3.30
CA PHE A 378 -9.34 4.57 3.47
C PHE A 378 -9.98 3.28 2.95
N LEU A 379 -9.66 2.84 1.73
CA LEU A 379 -10.34 1.77 1.02
C LEU A 379 -10.20 0.40 1.68
N THR A 380 -9.14 0.16 2.45
CA THR A 380 -8.98 -1.12 3.18
C THR A 380 -9.59 -1.10 4.57
N SER A 381 -10.27 -0.02 4.95
CA SER A 381 -10.98 0.12 6.22
C SER A 381 -12.47 -0.17 6.05
N GLU A 382 -13.12 -0.75 7.05
CA GLU A 382 -14.55 -1.11 6.98
C GLU A 382 -15.48 0.10 6.84
N ASP A 383 -15.05 1.26 7.36
CA ASP A 383 -15.82 2.50 7.38
C ASP A 383 -15.67 3.35 6.11
N TYR A 384 -14.95 2.87 5.08
CA TYR A 384 -14.56 3.68 3.92
C TYR A 384 -15.74 4.36 3.22
N THR A 385 -16.92 3.74 3.21
CA THR A 385 -18.12 4.28 2.55
C THR A 385 -18.68 5.52 3.23
N THR A 386 -18.27 5.80 4.47
CA THR A 386 -18.80 6.88 5.32
C THR A 386 -17.81 8.02 5.58
N VAL A 387 -16.57 7.88 5.10
CA VAL A 387 -15.52 8.88 5.27
C VAL A 387 -15.95 10.22 4.64
N LEU A 388 -15.77 11.32 5.37
CA LEU A 388 -16.03 12.67 4.89
C LEU A 388 -14.76 13.29 4.32
N SER A 389 -14.91 13.96 3.19
CA SER A 389 -13.88 14.86 2.64
C SER A 389 -13.80 16.17 3.42
N ASP A 390 -12.79 16.97 3.12
CA ASP A 390 -12.63 18.34 3.62
C ASP A 390 -13.74 19.30 3.16
N THR A 391 -14.44 18.97 2.08
CA THR A 391 -15.62 19.70 1.58
C THR A 391 -16.96 19.13 2.06
N GLY A 392 -16.95 18.04 2.83
CA GLY A 392 -18.15 17.40 3.38
C GLY A 392 -18.83 16.37 2.45
N ASP A 393 -18.24 16.05 1.29
CA ASP A 393 -18.67 14.92 0.46
C ASP A 393 -18.37 13.58 1.16
N VAL A 394 -19.29 12.62 1.02
CA VAL A 394 -19.15 11.25 1.57
C VAL A 394 -18.47 10.34 0.55
N LEU A 395 -17.39 9.64 0.95
CA LEU A 395 -16.56 8.85 0.05
C LEU A 395 -17.34 7.74 -0.68
N GLY A 396 -18.25 7.04 0.00
CA GLY A 396 -19.09 6.02 -0.66
C GLY A 396 -19.99 6.61 -1.76
N ALA A 397 -20.59 7.77 -1.50
CA ALA A 397 -21.41 8.47 -2.50
C ALA A 397 -20.56 9.01 -3.67
N PHE A 398 -19.37 9.51 -3.36
CA PHE A 398 -18.41 9.98 -4.35
C PHE A 398 -17.94 8.83 -5.26
N LEU A 399 -17.47 7.72 -4.68
CA LEU A 399 -17.04 6.53 -5.41
C LEU A 399 -18.17 5.95 -6.27
N LYS A 400 -19.40 5.89 -5.75
CA LYS A 400 -20.55 5.41 -6.52
C LYS A 400 -20.75 6.21 -7.81
N LYS A 401 -20.54 7.53 -7.79
CA LYS A 401 -20.59 8.37 -9.00
C LYS A 401 -19.36 8.17 -9.89
N TRP A 402 -18.17 8.16 -9.30
CA TRP A 402 -16.91 7.99 -10.05
C TRP A 402 -16.85 6.64 -10.80
N LEU A 403 -17.46 5.59 -10.24
CA LEU A 403 -17.58 4.29 -10.88
C LEU A 403 -18.54 4.27 -12.09
N LEU A 404 -19.35 5.31 -12.33
CA LEU A 404 -20.17 5.44 -13.54
C LEU A 404 -19.35 5.98 -14.72
N PRO A 405 -19.69 5.65 -15.98
CA PRO A 405 -18.96 6.12 -17.17
C PRO A 405 -18.71 7.63 -17.14
N HIS A 406 -17.56 8.08 -17.64
CA HIS A 406 -17.20 9.51 -17.60
C HIS A 406 -18.22 10.41 -18.30
N ASP A 407 -18.79 9.93 -19.41
CA ASP A 407 -19.80 10.67 -20.19
C ASP A 407 -21.23 10.46 -19.66
N ASP A 408 -21.38 9.87 -18.46
CA ASP A 408 -22.67 9.71 -17.81
C ASP A 408 -23.21 11.09 -17.38
N PRO A 409 -24.44 11.48 -17.77
CA PRO A 409 -25.00 12.80 -17.48
C PRO A 409 -25.18 13.10 -15.98
N SER A 410 -25.00 12.12 -15.10
CA SER A 410 -25.03 12.28 -13.65
C SER A 410 -23.68 12.68 -13.02
N VAL A 411 -22.59 12.72 -13.80
CA VAL A 411 -21.24 13.08 -13.34
C VAL A 411 -21.01 14.58 -13.54
N ALA A 412 -20.96 15.36 -12.45
CA ALA A 412 -20.58 16.77 -12.49
C ALA A 412 -19.03 16.94 -12.42
N PRO A 413 -18.44 17.98 -13.03
CA PRO A 413 -16.99 18.23 -12.92
C PRO A 413 -16.57 18.41 -11.45
N THR A 414 -15.48 17.77 -11.05
CA THR A 414 -14.90 17.97 -9.71
C THR A 414 -14.36 19.41 -9.60
N PRO A 415 -14.77 20.22 -8.60
CA PRO A 415 -14.19 21.55 -8.39
C PRO A 415 -12.69 21.48 -8.10
N ALA A 416 -11.96 22.52 -8.50
CA ALA A 416 -10.57 22.70 -8.07
C ALA A 416 -10.50 22.88 -6.54
N PRO A 417 -9.43 22.41 -5.86
CA PRO A 417 -9.27 22.61 -4.43
C PRO A 417 -9.26 24.11 -4.14
N THR A 418 -10.11 24.56 -3.22
CA THR A 418 -10.05 25.92 -2.70
C THR A 418 -8.75 26.09 -1.95
N SER A 419 -7.88 26.98 -2.44
CA SER A 419 -6.77 27.53 -1.66
C SER A 419 -7.34 28.45 -0.58
N GLY A 420 -7.90 27.84 0.46
CA GLY A 420 -8.41 28.56 1.62
C GLY A 420 -7.24 29.02 2.48
N ASN A 421 -7.00 30.33 2.54
CA ASN A 421 -6.36 30.94 3.70
C ASN A 421 -7.00 30.37 4.98
N PRO A 422 -6.23 30.16 6.07
CA PRO A 422 -6.77 29.59 7.28
C PRO A 422 -7.96 30.42 7.76
N SER A 423 -9.13 29.79 7.83
CA SER A 423 -10.25 30.35 8.58
C SER A 423 -9.78 30.55 10.02
N PRO A 424 -10.07 31.70 10.66
CA PRO A 424 -9.62 31.97 12.00
C PRO A 424 -10.17 30.88 12.94
N ALA A 425 -9.29 30.38 13.82
CA ALA A 425 -9.63 29.37 14.80
C ALA A 425 -10.94 29.71 15.54
N PRO A 426 -11.78 28.71 15.89
CA PRO A 426 -12.93 28.94 16.74
C PRO A 426 -12.48 29.64 18.03
N ALA A 427 -13.11 30.77 18.33
CA ALA A 427 -12.84 31.54 19.53
C ALA A 427 -12.95 30.65 20.77
N ALA A 428 -11.92 30.69 21.62
CA ALA A 428 -11.95 30.08 22.95
C ALA A 428 -13.19 30.60 23.72
N PRO A 429 -13.88 29.76 24.51
CA PRO A 429 -14.98 30.23 25.35
C PRO A 429 -14.49 31.33 26.28
N SER A 430 -15.16 32.48 26.19
CA SER A 430 -14.96 33.65 27.02
C SER A 430 -15.17 33.34 28.51
N THR A 431 -14.12 33.48 29.32
CA THR A 431 -14.24 33.57 30.77
C THR A 431 -14.72 34.97 31.16
N THR A 432 -15.91 35.06 31.77
CA THR A 432 -16.41 36.30 32.38
C THR A 432 -16.06 36.32 33.88
N PRO A 433 -15.69 37.48 34.47
CA PRO A 433 -15.07 37.58 35.78
C PRO A 433 -16.04 37.99 36.91
N SER A 434 -15.76 37.55 38.15
CA SER A 434 -16.26 38.09 39.43
C SER A 434 -15.73 37.18 40.55
N THR A 435 -15.17 37.58 41.70
CA THR A 435 -14.85 38.85 42.40
C THR A 435 -13.88 38.48 43.55
N THR A 436 -12.91 39.32 43.87
CA THR A 436 -12.01 39.25 45.06
C THR A 436 -12.57 40.14 46.21
N PRO A 437 -11.95 40.26 47.42
CA PRO A 437 -10.96 39.41 48.13
C PRO A 437 -11.22 39.27 49.67
N ALA A 438 -10.47 38.39 50.36
CA ALA A 438 -10.10 38.60 51.77
C ALA A 438 -8.74 37.95 52.16
N VAL A 439 -7.76 38.84 52.32
CA VAL A 439 -6.53 38.92 53.14
C VAL A 439 -6.06 37.73 54.04
N MET A 440 -4.83 37.28 53.72
CA MET A 440 -3.63 36.83 54.51
C MET A 440 -3.60 36.92 56.06
N PRO A 441 -2.75 36.14 56.80
CA PRO A 441 -1.28 36.17 56.65
C PRO A 441 -0.42 34.90 56.93
N SER A 442 0.85 35.10 56.59
CA SER A 442 2.05 34.24 56.53
C SER A 442 2.64 33.80 57.89
N VAL A 443 3.23 32.59 57.97
CA VAL A 443 4.37 32.24 58.85
C VAL A 443 5.20 31.09 58.22
N VAL A 444 6.54 31.19 58.32
CA VAL A 444 7.64 30.26 57.97
C VAL A 444 8.51 30.09 59.26
N PRO A 445 9.52 29.19 59.44
CA PRO A 445 9.88 27.82 58.98
C PRO A 445 10.17 26.84 60.16
N THR A 446 10.50 25.54 59.92
CA THR A 446 11.71 24.85 60.48
C THR A 446 11.87 23.39 60.01
N ALA A 447 13.10 22.87 60.14
CA ALA A 447 13.68 21.72 59.42
C ALA A 447 13.96 20.46 60.29
N THR A 448 13.96 19.28 59.61
CA THR A 448 14.72 18.00 59.86
C THR A 448 14.53 17.21 61.17
N PRO A 449 14.90 15.89 61.28
CA PRO A 449 15.73 15.07 60.39
C PRO A 449 15.27 13.61 60.05
N SER A 450 15.90 13.11 58.98
CA SER A 450 16.29 11.74 58.59
C SER A 450 16.16 10.57 59.60
N VAL A 451 15.59 9.45 59.14
CA VAL A 451 16.01 8.06 59.50
C VAL A 451 15.86 7.11 58.30
N ARG A 452 16.98 6.54 57.85
CA ARG A 452 17.16 5.18 57.24
C ARG A 452 18.04 4.39 58.23
N PRO A 453 18.21 3.04 58.17
CA PRO A 453 18.11 2.13 57.01
C PRO A 453 17.35 0.81 57.30
N SER A 454 17.04 -0.03 56.30
CA SER A 454 17.72 -1.32 56.02
C SER A 454 17.08 -2.04 54.82
N CYS A 455 17.89 -2.81 54.08
CA CYS A 455 17.63 -3.60 52.85
C CYS A 455 17.72 -2.84 51.52
#